data_AF-A0A821BG70-F1
#
_entry.id   AF-A0A821BG70-F1
#
_cell.length_a   1.000
_cell.length_b   1.000
_cell.length_c   1.000
_cell.angle_alpha   90.00
_cell.angle_beta   90.00
_cell.angle_gamma   90.00
#
_symmetry.space_group_name_H-M   'P 1'
#
loop_
_entity.id
_entity.type
_entity.pdbx_description
1 polymer ?
#
loop_
_entity_poly.entity_id
_entity_poly.type
_entity_poly.pdbx_seq_one_letter_code
_entity_poly.pdbx_strand_id
1 'polypeptide(L)'
;MASPKWCQWRNNHFKRHLYWFGHRRNVFLYIVDQGRYEVRRYRIGENEGTVVAGANGQGNRLDQFSVPSYVFVDRHHSMYVSDWKNHRVMKWE
;
A
#
# COMPACT_ATOMS: atom_id res chain seq x y z
N MET A 1 37.72 50.42 6.34
CA MET A 1 36.29 50.17 6.60
C MET A 1 35.66 49.69 5.31
N ALA A 2 35.26 48.41 5.24
CA ALA A 2 34.55 47.85 4.08
C ALA A 2 33.06 47.78 4.43
N SER A 3 32.24 48.52 3.68
CA SER A 3 30.78 48.54 3.80
C SER A 3 30.15 47.42 2.97
N PRO A 4 28.98 46.88 3.39
CA PRO A 4 28.36 45.72 2.77
C PRO A 4 27.56 46.11 1.53
N LYS A 5 27.73 45.38 0.42
CA LYS A 5 26.91 45.54 -0.79
C LYS A 5 25.75 44.55 -0.78
N TRP A 6 24.56 45.07 -0.46
CA TRP A 6 23.29 44.49 -0.89
C TRP A 6 23.07 44.84 -2.37
N CYS A 7 22.68 43.85 -3.20
CA CYS A 7 22.26 44.08 -4.58
C CYS A 7 20.90 43.43 -4.88
N GLN A 8 19.89 44.30 -4.84
CA GLN A 8 18.71 44.46 -5.70
C GLN A 8 18.01 43.23 -6.31
N TRP A 9 16.75 43.13 -5.92
CA TRP A 9 15.65 42.40 -6.55
C TRP A 9 15.25 43.10 -7.86
N ARG A 10 15.25 42.37 -9.00
CA ARG A 10 14.40 42.65 -10.18
C ARG A 10 14.52 41.51 -11.18
N ASN A 11 13.51 40.63 -11.20
CA ASN A 11 12.70 40.34 -12.39
C ASN A 11 11.58 39.37 -12.03
N ASN A 12 10.36 39.88 -12.19
CA ASN A 12 9.08 39.17 -12.07
C ASN A 12 9.07 37.89 -12.91
N HIS A 13 8.48 36.82 -12.39
CA HIS A 13 7.30 36.14 -12.95
C HIS A 13 6.92 34.97 -12.00
N PHE A 14 5.83 35.15 -11.25
CA PHE A 14 5.05 34.15 -10.48
C PHE A 14 5.77 32.85 -10.05
N LYS A 15 6.48 32.87 -8.92
CA LYS A 15 6.64 31.64 -8.13
C LYS A 15 5.37 31.46 -7.29
N ARG A 16 4.38 30.78 -7.89
CA ARG A 16 3.26 30.20 -7.14
C ARG A 16 3.84 29.40 -5.97
N HIS A 17 3.24 29.56 -4.80
CA HIS A 17 3.50 28.75 -3.61
C HIS A 17 3.25 27.26 -3.93
N LEU A 18 4.25 26.60 -4.50
CA LEU A 18 4.31 25.15 -4.64
C LEU A 18 4.90 24.62 -3.33
N TYR A 19 4.03 24.39 -2.35
CA TYR A 19 4.37 23.46 -1.29
C TYR A 19 4.38 22.07 -1.90
N TRP A 20 5.56 21.61 -2.34
CA TRP A 20 5.80 20.20 -2.59
C TRP A 20 5.79 19.48 -1.23
N PHE A 21 4.62 19.13 -0.71
CA PHE A 21 4.52 18.06 0.28
C PHE A 21 4.56 16.73 -0.45
N GLY A 22 5.75 16.39 -0.96
CA GLY A 22 6.06 15.06 -1.46
C GLY A 22 6.14 14.08 -0.30
N HIS A 23 5.01 13.78 0.33
CA HIS A 23 4.92 12.64 1.22
C HIS A 23 4.97 11.39 0.33
N ARG A 24 6.17 10.83 0.12
CA ARG A 24 6.32 9.45 -0.35
C ARG A 24 5.85 8.51 0.76
N ARG A 25 4.55 8.50 1.04
CA ARG A 25 3.96 7.45 1.87
C ARG A 25 3.92 6.21 0.98
N ASN A 26 4.70 5.19 1.33
CA ASN A 26 4.53 3.85 0.79
C ASN A 26 3.21 3.30 1.34
N VAL A 27 2.10 3.74 0.75
CA VAL A 27 0.77 3.21 1.05
C VAL A 27 0.57 2.00 0.17
N PHE A 28 0.23 0.88 0.79
CA PHE A 28 -0.13 -0.34 0.10
C PHE A 28 -1.64 -0.56 0.20
N LEU A 29 -2.24 -1.04 -0.89
CA LEU A 29 -3.60 -1.54 -0.91
C LEU A 29 -3.55 -3.07 -0.89
N TYR A 30 -4.27 -3.69 0.03
CA TYR A 30 -4.46 -5.14 0.08
C TYR A 30 -5.85 -5.46 -0.44
N ILE A 31 -5.94 -6.35 -1.41
CA ILE A 31 -7.19 -6.78 -2.03
C ILE A 31 -7.31 -8.28 -1.85
N VAL A 32 -8.42 -8.72 -1.27
CA VAL A 32 -8.82 -10.12 -1.26
C VAL A 32 -9.54 -10.39 -2.58
N ASP A 33 -8.92 -11.20 -3.44
CA ASP A 33 -9.57 -11.68 -4.65
C ASP A 33 -10.20 -13.05 -4.36
N GLN A 34 -11.50 -13.02 -4.08
CA GLN A 34 -12.27 -14.22 -3.76
C GLN A 34 -12.32 -15.19 -4.94
N GLY A 35 -12.36 -14.69 -6.19
CA GLY A 35 -12.44 -15.52 -7.39
C GLY A 35 -11.13 -16.27 -7.67
N ARG A 36 -10.01 -15.72 -7.19
CA ARG A 36 -8.68 -16.31 -7.33
C ARG A 36 -8.16 -16.98 -6.07
N TYR A 37 -8.92 -16.93 -4.96
CA TYR A 37 -8.54 -17.50 -3.67
C TYR A 37 -7.16 -17.00 -3.20
N GLU A 38 -6.92 -15.70 -3.34
CA GLU A 38 -5.63 -15.08 -3.06
C GLU A 38 -5.79 -13.69 -2.44
N VAL A 39 -4.72 -13.20 -1.81
CA VAL A 39 -4.59 -11.80 -1.42
C VAL A 39 -3.46 -11.15 -2.21
N ARG A 40 -3.74 -9.99 -2.80
CA ARG A 40 -2.76 -9.19 -3.54
C ARG A 40 -2.46 -7.89 -2.82
N ARG A 41 -1.18 -7.50 -2.85
CA ARG A 41 -0.67 -6.21 -2.38
C ARG A 41 -0.29 -5.35 -3.57
N TYR A 42 -0.85 -4.15 -3.64
CA TYR A 42 -0.56 -3.13 -4.64
C TYR A 42 0.12 -1.95 -3.99
N ARG A 43 1.12 -1.38 -4.67
CA ARG A 43 1.54 -0.02 -4.34
C ARG A 43 0.56 0.95 -4.98
N ILE A 44 0.17 1.99 -4.24
CA ILE A 44 -0.73 3.01 -4.81
C ILE A 44 -0.08 3.66 -6.04
N GLY A 45 -0.78 3.62 -7.17
CA GLY A 45 -0.32 4.13 -8.46
C GLY A 45 0.31 3.06 -9.38
N GLU A 46 0.51 1.83 -8.90
CA GLU A 46 0.92 0.69 -9.73
C GLU A 46 -0.31 -0.08 -10.23
N ASN A 47 -0.22 -0.63 -11.44
CA ASN A 47 -1.30 -1.41 -12.07
C ASN A 47 -1.18 -2.91 -11.81
N GLU A 48 -0.08 -3.35 -11.21
CA GLU A 48 0.20 -4.74 -10.93
C GLU A 48 0.39 -4.94 -9.42
N GLY A 49 -0.15 -6.05 -8.92
CA GLY A 49 -0.11 -6.41 -7.50
C GLY A 49 0.60 -7.74 -7.31
N THR A 50 1.41 -7.81 -6.25
CA THR A 50 2.09 -9.04 -5.85
C THR A 50 1.15 -9.91 -5.03
N VAL A 51 1.11 -11.21 -5.31
CA VAL A 51 0.42 -12.19 -4.45
C VAL A 51 1.21 -12.32 -3.15
N VAL A 52 0.52 -12.16 -2.01
CA VAL A 52 1.13 -12.22 -0.68
C VAL A 52 0.56 -13.34 0.20
N ALA A 53 -0.57 -13.93 -0.19
CA ALA A 53 -1.13 -15.11 0.48
C ALA A 53 -2.05 -15.89 -0.48
N GLY A 54 -2.17 -17.20 -0.25
CA GLY A 54 -3.02 -18.09 -1.05
C GLY A 54 -2.46 -18.41 -2.43
N ALA A 55 -3.31 -18.33 -3.46
CA ALA A 55 -3.00 -18.63 -4.87
C ALA A 55 -2.67 -20.09 -5.21
N ASN A 56 -2.88 -21.03 -4.27
CA ASN A 56 -2.76 -22.48 -4.52
C ASN A 56 -4.11 -23.15 -4.76
N GLY A 57 -5.07 -22.40 -5.30
CA GLY A 57 -6.44 -22.85 -5.51
C GLY A 57 -7.28 -22.92 -4.24
N GLN A 58 -8.54 -23.34 -4.40
CA GLN A 58 -9.46 -23.50 -3.30
C GLN A 58 -9.07 -24.71 -2.43
N GLY A 59 -9.02 -24.53 -1.12
CA GLY A 59 -8.77 -25.64 -0.19
C GLY A 59 -8.65 -25.18 1.26
N ASN A 60 -8.25 -26.10 2.13
CA ASN A 60 -8.14 -25.88 3.58
C ASN A 60 -6.71 -26.02 4.13
N ARG A 61 -5.71 -26.20 3.26
CA ARG A 61 -4.30 -26.18 3.65
C ARG A 61 -3.86 -24.78 4.10
N LEU A 62 -2.70 -24.68 4.74
CA LEU A 62 -2.19 -23.41 5.28
C LEU A 62 -1.77 -22.40 4.19
N ASP A 63 -1.66 -22.84 2.96
CA ASP A 63 -1.29 -22.06 1.78
C ASP A 63 -2.47 -21.89 0.80
N GLN A 64 -3.69 -22.23 1.22
CA GLN A 64 -4.93 -22.18 0.44
C GLN A 64 -6.02 -21.42 1.19
N PHE A 65 -6.96 -20.85 0.44
CA PHE A 65 -8.18 -20.27 0.98
C PHE A 65 -9.43 -20.95 0.42
N SER A 66 -10.56 -20.77 1.09
CA SER A 66 -11.88 -21.17 0.64
C SER A 66 -12.84 -19.99 0.85
N VAL A 67 -13.05 -19.23 -0.22
CA VAL A 67 -13.89 -18.02 -0.22
C VAL A 67 -13.40 -16.99 0.82
N PRO A 68 -12.16 -16.47 0.69
CA PRO A 68 -11.67 -15.44 1.58
C PRO A 68 -12.47 -14.14 1.35
N SER A 69 -12.81 -13.41 2.42
CA SER A 69 -13.76 -12.29 2.33
C SER A 69 -13.22 -10.93 2.80
N TYR A 70 -12.36 -10.89 3.82
CA TYR A 70 -11.81 -9.66 4.36
C TYR A 70 -10.34 -9.81 4.71
N VAL A 71 -9.63 -8.69 4.66
CA VAL A 71 -8.23 -8.56 5.08
C VAL A 71 -8.07 -7.39 6.04
N PHE A 72 -7.35 -7.61 7.12
CA PHE A 72 -6.89 -6.59 8.04
C PHE A 72 -5.36 -6.68 8.16
N VAL A 73 -4.68 -5.54 8.20
CA VAL A 73 -3.22 -5.48 8.36
C VAL A 73 -2.91 -4.61 9.58
N ASP A 74 -2.13 -5.15 10.52
CA ASP A 74 -1.76 -4.42 11.71
C ASP A 74 -0.51 -3.54 11.51
N ARG A 75 -0.15 -2.80 12.57
CA ARG A 75 1.02 -1.90 12.60
C ARG A 75 2.38 -2.62 12.48
N HIS A 76 2.42 -3.93 12.69
CA HIS A 76 3.60 -4.77 12.52
C HIS A 76 3.68 -5.40 11.13
N HIS A 77 2.74 -5.06 10.24
CA HIS A 77 2.55 -5.63 8.90
C HIS A 77 2.12 -7.09 8.90
N SER A 78 1.68 -7.62 10.03
CA SER A 78 1.00 -8.91 10.02
C SER A 78 -0.38 -8.76 9.39
N MET A 79 -0.73 -9.70 8.52
CA MET A 79 -1.99 -9.71 7.78
C MET A 79 -2.93 -10.81 8.31
N TYR A 80 -4.19 -10.47 8.51
CA TYR A 80 -5.24 -11.36 8.98
C TYR A 80 -6.31 -11.47 7.91
N VAL A 81 -6.58 -12.68 7.45
CA VAL A 81 -7.55 -12.95 6.37
C VAL A 81 -8.67 -13.82 6.92
N SER A 82 -9.92 -13.39 6.73
CA SER A 82 -11.09 -14.21 7.04
C SER A 82 -11.35 -15.20 5.91
N ASP A 83 -11.12 -16.48 6.18
CA ASP A 83 -11.30 -17.58 5.25
C ASP A 83 -12.68 -18.20 5.48
N TRP A 84 -13.70 -17.56 4.90
CA TRP A 84 -15.10 -17.68 5.34
C TRP A 84 -15.64 -19.10 5.26
N LYS A 85 -15.42 -19.82 4.15
CA LYS A 85 -15.96 -21.17 3.97
C LYS A 85 -15.18 -22.23 4.76
N ASN A 86 -13.96 -21.93 5.16
CA ASN A 86 -13.19 -22.79 6.07
C ASN A 86 -13.44 -22.45 7.55
N HIS A 87 -14.28 -21.47 7.85
CA HIS A 87 -14.62 -21.04 9.22
C HIS A 87 -13.38 -20.71 10.08
N ARG A 88 -12.38 -20.06 9.48
CA ARG A 88 -11.13 -19.71 10.15
C ARG A 88 -10.68 -18.29 9.83
N VAL A 89 -9.79 -17.78 10.67
CA VAL A 89 -8.99 -16.58 10.39
C VAL A 89 -7.53 -17.01 10.32
N MET A 90 -6.82 -16.59 9.27
CA MET A 90 -5.41 -16.94 9.07
C MET A 90 -4.54 -15.70 9.23
N LYS A 91 -3.43 -15.85 9.96
CA LYS A 91 -2.39 -14.83 10.09
C LYS A 91 -1.25 -15.12 9.12
N TRP A 92 -0.72 -14.08 8.49
CA TRP A 92 0.41 -14.09 7.57
C TRP A 92 1.42 -13.00 7.97
N GLU A 93 2.71 -13.24 7.73
CA GLU A 93 3.84 -12.34 8.01
C GLU A 93 4.61 -12.00 6.72
#